data_AF-A0A523SLL1-F1
#
_entry.id   AF-A0A523SLL1-F1
#
_cell.length_a   1.000
_cell.length_b   1.000
_cell.length_c   1.000
_cell.angle_alpha   90.00
_cell.angle_beta   90.00
_cell.angle_gamma   90.00
#
_symmetry.space_group_name_H-M   'P 1'
#
loop_
_entity.id
_entity.type
_entity.pdbx_description
1 polymer ?
#
loop_
_entity_poly.entity_id
_entity_poly.type
_entity_poly.pdbx_seq_one_letter_code
_entity_poly.pdbx_strand_id
1 'polypeptide(L)'
;METKFGFDKIEQRITRDEKLLFTMISYVVILIIFINLSQFESLILGLLASTIYFLINGIFLGNTFFKKETAFFRLMFGLLLLIMLLGFVGWLAVVIYNLDVIKFTLVLFIVATLSSLLNKKVKNKYGT
;
A
#
# COMPACT_ATOMS: atom_id res chain seq x y z
N MET A 1 19.65 17.92 5.32
CA MET A 1 20.16 17.18 4.14
C MET A 1 20.19 15.67 4.37
N GLU A 2 20.37 15.18 5.61
CA GLU A 2 20.44 13.75 5.94
C GLU A 2 19.10 12.98 5.82
N THR A 3 17.96 13.60 6.13
CA THR A 3 16.63 12.95 6.05
C THR A 3 16.27 12.51 4.63
N LYS A 4 16.74 13.25 3.62
CA LYS A 4 16.51 12.96 2.19
C LYS A 4 17.18 11.64 1.77
N PHE A 5 18.40 11.38 2.25
CA PHE A 5 19.17 10.17 1.93
C PHE A 5 18.60 8.90 2.58
N GLY A 6 17.99 9.01 3.76
CA GLY A 6 17.39 7.87 4.45
C GLY A 6 16.12 7.37 3.77
N PHE A 7 15.23 8.31 3.38
CA PHE A 7 13.97 7.99 2.73
C PHE A 7 14.16 7.32 1.36
N ASP A 8 15.05 7.88 0.53
CA ASP A 8 15.35 7.33 -0.80
C ASP A 8 15.85 5.87 -0.73
N LYS A 9 16.63 5.53 0.30
CA LYS A 9 17.13 4.15 0.51
C LYS A 9 16.01 3.19 0.91
N ILE A 10 15.11 3.61 1.80
CA ILE A 10 13.97 2.79 2.23
C ILE A 10 13.04 2.55 1.03
N GLU A 11 12.74 3.61 0.30
CA GLU A 11 11.91 3.55 -0.88
C GLU A 11 12.52 2.66 -1.97
N GLN A 12 13.83 2.75 -2.20
CA GLN A 12 14.53 1.82 -3.11
C GLN A 12 14.42 0.36 -2.64
N ARG A 13 14.57 0.07 -1.34
CA ARG A 13 14.42 -1.30 -0.83
C ARG A 13 13.01 -1.84 -1.05
N ILE A 14 11.99 -1.01 -0.80
CA ILE A 14 10.58 -1.38 -1.00
C ILE A 14 10.29 -1.59 -2.48
N THR A 15 10.73 -0.68 -3.35
CA THR A 15 10.44 -0.76 -4.79
C THR A 15 11.18 -1.89 -5.49
N ARG A 16 12.36 -2.27 -5.00
CA ARG A 16 13.18 -3.37 -5.53
C ARG A 16 12.76 -4.75 -4.98
N ASP A 17 11.53 -4.90 -4.50
CA ASP A 17 10.97 -6.12 -3.92
C ASP A 17 10.94 -7.30 -4.90
N GLU A 18 12.09 -7.96 -5.09
CA GLU A 18 12.24 -9.12 -6.00
C GLU A 18 11.53 -10.37 -5.50
N LYS A 19 11.44 -10.51 -4.19
CA LYS A 19 10.92 -11.71 -3.52
C LYS A 19 9.50 -11.53 -2.97
N LEU A 20 8.81 -10.44 -3.32
CA LEU A 20 7.48 -10.11 -2.80
C LEU A 20 7.44 -10.01 -1.26
N LEU A 21 8.57 -9.71 -0.62
CA LEU A 21 8.70 -9.60 0.83
C LEU A 21 7.88 -8.43 1.37
N PHE A 22 7.91 -7.27 0.71
CA PHE A 22 7.10 -6.13 1.12
C PHE A 22 5.61 -6.35 0.82
N THR A 23 5.30 -7.15 -0.20
CA THR A 23 3.94 -7.62 -0.44
C THR A 23 3.45 -8.55 0.69
N MET A 24 4.28 -9.51 1.12
CA MET A 24 3.98 -10.36 2.28
C MET A 24 3.81 -9.54 3.57
N ILE A 25 4.68 -8.55 3.81
CA ILE A 25 4.53 -7.64 4.95
C ILE A 25 3.21 -6.88 4.86
N SER A 26 2.84 -6.36 3.69
CA SER A 26 1.55 -5.70 3.46
C SER A 26 0.38 -6.63 3.83
N TYR A 27 0.42 -7.91 3.44
CA TYR A 27 -0.62 -8.88 3.81
C TYR A 27 -0.66 -9.17 5.32
N VAL A 28 0.48 -9.33 5.97
CA VAL A 28 0.54 -9.50 7.43
C VAL A 28 -0.06 -8.27 8.13
N VAL A 29 0.24 -7.07 7.64
CA VAL A 29 -0.31 -5.82 8.18
C VAL A 29 -1.82 -5.75 7.98
N ILE A 30 -2.35 -6.19 6.83
CA ILE A 30 -3.81 -6.29 6.61
C ILE A 30 -4.46 -7.25 7.62
N LEU A 31 -3.82 -8.38 7.92
CA LEU A 31 -4.31 -9.31 8.95
C LEU A 31 -4.30 -8.66 10.34
N ILE A 32 -3.28 -7.88 10.68
CA ILE A 32 -3.25 -7.11 11.93
C ILE A 32 -4.40 -6.10 11.98
N ILE A 33 -4.67 -5.39 10.88
CA ILE A 33 -5.80 -4.45 10.78
C ILE A 33 -7.13 -5.19 11.00
N PHE A 34 -7.30 -6.36 10.37
CA PHE A 34 -8.49 -7.19 10.53
C PHE A 34 -8.70 -7.63 11.98
N ILE A 35 -7.67 -8.23 12.60
CA ILE A 35 -7.73 -8.67 14.00
C ILE A 35 -8.02 -7.47 14.93
N ASN A 36 -7.40 -6.32 14.68
CA ASN A 36 -7.64 -5.11 15.46
C ASN A 36 -9.10 -4.66 15.35
N LEU A 37 -9.68 -4.65 14.14
CA LEU A 37 -11.08 -4.29 13.93
C LEU A 37 -12.06 -5.31 14.50
N SER A 38 -11.70 -6.59 14.58
CA SER A 38 -12.61 -7.64 15.05
C SER A 38 -12.55 -7.92 16.56
N GLN A 39 -11.43 -7.63 17.23
CA GLN A 39 -11.21 -8.08 18.62
C GLN A 39 -10.76 -6.99 19.58
N PHE A 40 -9.87 -6.09 19.15
CA PHE A 40 -9.17 -5.18 20.07
C PHE A 40 -9.69 -3.75 20.03
N GLU A 41 -10.20 -3.32 18.87
CA GLU A 41 -10.64 -1.95 18.58
C GLU A 41 -9.63 -0.87 19.02
N SER A 42 -8.34 -1.22 19.04
CA SER A 42 -7.29 -0.33 19.53
C SER A 42 -6.96 0.72 18.48
N LEU A 43 -7.13 1.99 18.85
CA LEU A 43 -6.79 3.12 18.00
C LEU A 43 -5.30 3.14 17.63
N ILE A 44 -4.42 2.87 18.60
CA ILE A 44 -2.97 2.94 18.42
C ILE A 44 -2.50 1.84 17.47
N LEU A 45 -2.94 0.60 17.67
CA LEU A 45 -2.58 -0.52 16.79
C LEU A 45 -3.14 -0.32 15.38
N GLY A 46 -4.39 0.12 15.28
CA GLY A 46 -5.04 0.42 14.01
C GLY A 46 -4.31 1.50 13.22
N LEU A 47 -3.91 2.58 13.90
CA LEU A 47 -3.14 3.68 13.29
C LEU A 47 -1.80 3.18 12.77
N LEU A 48 -1.00 2.51 13.61
CA LEU A 48 0.33 2.02 13.24
C LEU A 48 0.27 1.04 12.06
N ALA A 49 -0.63 0.07 12.12
CA ALA A 49 -0.80 -0.91 11.05
C ALA A 49 -1.25 -0.22 9.75
N SER A 50 -2.21 0.71 9.83
CA SER A 50 -2.67 1.47 8.67
C SER A 50 -1.55 2.31 8.07
N THR A 51 -0.74 3.00 8.88
CA THR A 51 0.40 3.79 8.39
C THR A 51 1.39 2.91 7.61
N ILE A 52 1.72 1.72 8.12
CA ILE A 52 2.61 0.78 7.43
C ILE A 52 2.00 0.33 6.10
N TYR A 53 0.70 -0.02 6.11
CA TYR A 53 -0.03 -0.39 4.90
C TYR A 53 0.01 0.73 3.85
N PHE A 54 -0.31 1.96 4.24
CA PHE A 54 -0.29 3.10 3.35
C PHE A 54 1.10 3.38 2.80
N LEU A 55 2.14 3.27 3.63
CA LEU A 55 3.52 3.51 3.23
C LEU A 55 3.96 2.52 2.14
N ILE A 56 3.78 1.21 2.37
CA ILE A 56 4.24 0.17 1.43
C ILE A 56 3.48 0.27 0.11
N ASN A 57 2.14 0.26 0.16
CA ASN A 57 1.33 0.23 -1.06
C ASN A 57 1.35 1.58 -1.80
N GLY A 58 1.52 2.68 -1.07
CA GLY A 58 1.71 4.02 -1.62
C GLY A 58 3.04 4.14 -2.37
N ILE A 59 4.13 3.60 -1.81
CA ILE A 59 5.43 3.54 -2.50
C ILE A 59 5.35 2.68 -3.77
N PHE A 60 4.64 1.54 -3.74
CA PHE A 60 4.43 0.73 -4.95
C PHE A 60 3.73 1.51 -6.07
N LEU A 61 2.62 2.18 -5.76
CA LEU A 61 1.90 2.98 -6.76
C LEU A 61 2.70 4.20 -7.20
N GLY A 62 3.31 4.91 -6.27
CA GLY A 62 4.19 6.03 -6.55
C GLY A 62 5.27 5.64 -7.55
N ASN A 63 5.99 4.56 -7.28
CA ASN A 63 7.05 4.07 -8.16
C ASN A 63 6.56 3.60 -9.52
N THR A 64 5.34 3.07 -9.57
CA THR A 64 4.71 2.64 -10.82
C THR A 64 4.40 3.84 -11.73
N PHE A 65 3.78 4.90 -11.18
CA PHE A 65 3.25 6.01 -11.99
C PHE A 65 4.20 7.21 -12.09
N PHE A 66 5.08 7.42 -11.11
CA PHE A 66 5.93 8.62 -10.97
C PHE A 66 7.42 8.28 -10.82
N LYS A 67 7.91 7.21 -11.48
CA LYS A 67 9.31 6.74 -11.37
C LYS A 67 10.38 7.81 -11.63
N LYS A 68 10.08 8.79 -12.49
CA LYS A 68 11.01 9.86 -12.90
C LYS A 68 11.02 11.07 -11.96
N GLU A 69 10.06 11.13 -11.04
CA GLU A 69 9.89 12.27 -10.13
C GLU A 69 10.73 12.10 -8.86
N THR A 70 10.82 13.17 -8.08
CA THR A 70 11.48 13.13 -6.76
C THR A 70 10.74 12.19 -5.80
N ALA A 71 11.47 11.57 -4.87
CA ALA A 71 10.93 10.63 -3.90
C ALA A 71 9.73 11.16 -3.09
N PHE A 72 9.79 12.43 -2.67
CA PHE A 72 8.68 13.07 -1.97
C PHE A 72 7.43 13.17 -2.86
N PHE A 73 7.60 13.61 -4.11
CA PHE A 73 6.49 13.69 -5.07
C PHE A 73 5.90 12.32 -5.34
N ARG A 74 6.77 11.32 -5.53
CA ARG A 74 6.40 9.93 -5.74
C ARG A 74 5.59 9.36 -4.58
N LEU A 75 6.01 9.58 -3.34
CA LEU A 75 5.27 9.15 -2.16
C LEU A 75 3.91 9.87 -2.06
N MET A 76 3.90 11.20 -2.17
CA MET A 76 2.69 12.00 -2.00
C MET A 76 1.60 11.60 -3.00
N PHE A 77 1.95 11.53 -4.29
CA PHE A 77 1.00 11.11 -5.31
C PHE A 77 0.72 9.61 -5.30
N GLY A 78 1.68 8.79 -4.86
CA GLY A 78 1.47 7.36 -4.63
C GLY A 78 0.41 7.10 -3.55
N LEU A 79 0.46 7.84 -2.44
CA LEU A 79 -0.56 7.82 -1.39
C LEU A 79 -1.91 8.35 -1.89
N LEU A 80 -1.91 9.44 -2.67
CA LEU A 80 -3.14 9.98 -3.27
C LEU A 80 -3.82 8.94 -4.17
N LEU A 81 -3.07 8.28 -5.04
CA LEU A 81 -3.57 7.20 -5.89
C LEU A 81 -4.07 6.02 -5.06
N LEU A 82 -3.38 5.67 -3.97
CA LEU A 82 -3.81 4.60 -3.07
C LEU A 82 -5.16 4.92 -2.43
N ILE A 83 -5.35 6.14 -1.92
CA ILE A 83 -6.63 6.60 -1.35
C ILE A 83 -7.73 6.57 -2.40
N MET A 84 -7.45 7.05 -3.61
CA MET A 84 -8.41 7.04 -4.71
C MET A 84 -8.82 5.61 -5.08
N LEU A 85 -7.86 4.68 -5.14
CA LEU A 85 -8.10 3.28 -5.44
C LEU A 85 -8.90 2.59 -4.33
N LEU A 86 -8.57 2.84 -3.06
CA LEU A 86 -9.33 2.36 -1.90
C LEU A 86 -10.76 2.89 -1.90
N GLY A 87 -10.93 4.19 -2.17
CA GLY A 87 -12.25 4.81 -2.27
C GLY A 87 -13.07 4.20 -3.40
N PHE A 88 -12.47 3.97 -4.57
CA PHE A 88 -13.15 3.37 -5.71
C PHE A 88 -13.53 1.91 -5.47
N VAL A 89 -12.58 1.07 -5.06
CA VAL A 89 -12.83 -0.37 -4.79
C VAL A 89 -13.75 -0.54 -3.58
N GLY A 90 -13.58 0.29 -2.55
CA GLY A 90 -14.44 0.33 -1.37
C GLY A 90 -15.86 0.74 -1.72
N TRP A 91 -16.05 1.78 -2.52
CA TRP A 91 -17.37 2.19 -2.99
C TRP A 91 -18.07 1.09 -3.79
N LEU A 92 -17.36 0.43 -4.71
CA LEU A 92 -17.90 -0.73 -5.42
C LEU A 92 -18.30 -1.84 -4.46
N ALA A 93 -17.50 -2.10 -3.42
CA ALA A 93 -17.85 -3.07 -2.40
C ALA A 93 -19.14 -2.68 -1.67
N VAL A 94 -19.31 -1.40 -1.25
CA VAL A 94 -20.54 -0.89 -0.59
C VAL A 94 -21.78 -1.08 -1.48
N VAL A 95 -21.67 -0.68 -2.75
CA VAL A 95 -22.82 -0.68 -3.69
C VAL A 95 -23.34 -2.09 -3.93
N ILE A 96 -22.45 -3.08 -4.01
CA ILE A 96 -22.82 -4.48 -4.26
C ILE A 96 -23.17 -5.19 -2.95
N TYR A 97 -22.50 -4.83 -1.86
CA TYR A 97 -22.56 -5.51 -0.58
C TYR A 97 -22.46 -4.51 0.58
N ASN A 98 -23.39 -4.54 1.54
CA ASN A 98 -23.22 -3.76 2.78
C ASN A 98 -21.84 -4.00 3.39
N LEU A 99 -21.08 -2.92 3.62
CA LEU A 99 -19.68 -3.03 4.02
C LEU A 99 -19.60 -3.57 5.44
N ASP A 100 -18.87 -4.66 5.61
CA ASP A 100 -18.59 -5.30 6.89
C ASP A 100 -17.08 -5.56 6.97
N VAL A 101 -16.57 -5.89 8.16
CA VAL A 101 -15.14 -6.01 8.45
C VAL A 101 -14.44 -6.96 7.47
N ILE A 102 -15.08 -8.10 7.15
CA ILE A 102 -14.55 -9.07 6.16
C ILE A 102 -14.39 -8.44 4.77
N LYS A 103 -15.39 -7.68 4.32
CA LYS A 103 -15.38 -7.05 2.99
C LYS A 103 -14.38 -5.91 2.92
N PHE A 104 -14.26 -5.13 4.00
CA PHE A 104 -13.23 -4.12 4.12
C PHE A 104 -11.83 -4.73 3.99
N THR A 105 -11.57 -5.85 4.67
CA THR A 105 -10.30 -6.57 4.56
C THR A 105 -10.05 -7.09 3.14
N LEU A 106 -11.08 -7.59 2.45
CA LEU A 106 -10.97 -7.97 1.03
C LEU A 106 -10.60 -6.79 0.13
N VAL A 107 -11.19 -5.60 0.35
CA VAL A 107 -10.82 -4.38 -0.39
C VAL A 107 -9.33 -4.07 -0.20
N LEU A 108 -8.82 -4.13 1.04
CA LEU A 108 -7.39 -3.93 1.31
C LEU A 108 -6.52 -4.95 0.56
N PHE A 109 -6.90 -6.24 0.57
CA PHE A 109 -6.16 -7.29 -0.14
C PHE A 109 -6.15 -7.06 -1.65
N ILE A 110 -7.29 -6.70 -2.25
CA ILE A 110 -7.40 -6.43 -3.69
C ILE A 110 -6.49 -5.25 -4.07
N VAL A 111 -6.58 -4.15 -3.33
CA VAL A 111 -5.79 -2.95 -3.57
C VAL A 111 -4.29 -3.23 -3.41
N ALA A 112 -3.87 -3.91 -2.34
CA ALA A 112 -2.47 -4.26 -2.12
C ALA A 112 -1.92 -5.18 -3.23
N THR A 113 -2.72 -6.16 -3.65
CA THR A 113 -2.35 -7.07 -4.74
C THR A 113 -2.20 -6.31 -6.05
N LEU A 114 -3.12 -5.39 -6.37
CA LEU A 114 -3.04 -4.56 -7.57
C LEU A 114 -1.79 -3.69 -7.55
N SER A 115 -1.53 -2.99 -6.44
CA SER A 115 -0.35 -2.14 -6.27
C SER A 115 0.96 -2.92 -6.46
N SER A 116 1.07 -4.10 -5.84
CA SER A 116 2.25 -4.97 -5.98
C SER A 116 2.42 -5.48 -7.41
N LEU A 117 1.35 -5.97 -8.05
CA LEU A 117 1.39 -6.47 -9.42
C LEU A 117 1.78 -5.38 -10.42
N LEU A 118 1.26 -4.16 -10.26
CA LEU A 118 1.60 -3.02 -11.10
C LEU A 118 3.09 -2.65 -10.96
N ASN A 119 3.59 -2.57 -9.72
CA ASN A 119 5.00 -2.31 -9.46
C ASN A 119 5.90 -3.38 -10.11
N LYS A 120 5.53 -4.66 -9.97
CA LYS A 120 6.25 -5.79 -10.60
C LYS A 120 6.23 -5.72 -12.13
N LYS A 121 5.08 -5.41 -12.74
CA LYS A 121 4.96 -5.27 -14.21
C LYS A 121 5.85 -4.15 -14.75
N VAL A 122 5.86 -2.99 -14.09
CA VAL A 122 6.73 -1.87 -14.47
C VAL A 122 8.20 -2.26 -14.33
N LYS A 123 8.58 -2.98 -13.27
CA LYS A 123 9.95 -3.48 -13.11
C LYS A 123 10.37 -4.39 -14.28
N ASN A 124 9.55 -5.38 -14.64
CA ASN A 124 9.83 -6.29 -15.76
C ASN A 124 9.93 -5.56 -17.11
N LYS A 125 9.14 -4.49 -17.31
CA LYS A 125 9.13 -3.72 -18.57
C LYS A 125 10.36 -2.82 -18.72
N TYR A 126 10.92 -2.30 -17.62
CA TYR A 126 12.02 -1.34 -17.64
C TYR A 126 13.37 -1.89 -17.16
N GLY A 127 13.45 -3.19 -16.84
CA GLY A 127 14.72 -3.90 -16.62
C GLY A 127 15.67 -3.24 -15.60
N THR A 128 15.15 -2.85 -14.43
CA THR A 128 15.95 -2.32 -13.30
C THR A 128 15.90 -3.24 -12.10
#